data_AF-A0A4V1ISY1-F1
#
_entry.id   AF-A0A4V1ISY1-F1
#
_cell.length_a   1.000
_cell.length_b   1.000
_cell.length_c   1.000
_cell.angle_alpha   90.00
_cell.angle_beta   90.00
_cell.angle_gamma   90.00
#
_symmetry.space_group_name_H-M   'P 1'
#
loop_
_entity.id
_entity.type
_entity.pdbx_description
1 polymer ?
#
loop_
_entity_poly.entity_id
_entity_poly.type
_entity_poly.pdbx_seq_one_letter_code
_entity_poly.pdbx_strand_id
1 'polypeptide(L)'
;MDAAYTPPRETERREVLGLQLSQSRNTLAITPQTLTAASDAAAALPAAHVQNLVVASIAAKYTQSNSVVYAARGQTVGIGAGQQSRIHCTRLAGDKADLWRLRHHPRTRALSTHFKRTTKRAERANAIDAFVSGALDDGVADPED
;
A
#
# COMPACT_ATOMS: atom_id res chain seq x y z
N MET A 1 11.96 -15.30 -13.86
CA MET A 1 12.69 -14.01 -13.81
C MET A 1 14.16 -14.34 -13.65
N ASP A 2 15.01 -13.73 -14.46
CA ASP A 2 16.46 -13.81 -14.28
C ASP A 2 16.88 -12.75 -13.24
N ALA A 3 17.49 -13.19 -12.14
CA ALA A 3 17.95 -12.31 -11.07
C ALA A 3 19.21 -11.51 -11.43
N ALA A 4 19.97 -11.96 -12.44
CA ALA A 4 21.18 -11.28 -12.91
C ALA A 4 20.88 -10.22 -13.99
N TYR A 5 19.66 -10.20 -14.55
CA TYR A 5 19.28 -9.23 -15.56
C TYR A 5 19.41 -7.80 -15.03
N THR A 6 20.19 -7.00 -15.74
CA THR A 6 20.30 -5.56 -15.52
C THR A 6 19.89 -4.84 -16.80
N PRO A 7 19.01 -3.81 -16.74
CA PRO A 7 18.63 -3.06 -17.93
C PRO A 7 19.86 -2.55 -18.67
N PRO A 8 20.06 -2.89 -19.96
CA PRO A 8 21.31 -2.62 -20.66
C PRO A 8 21.50 -1.14 -21.02
N ARG A 9 20.46 -0.31 -20.90
CA ARG A 9 20.49 1.12 -21.20
C ARG A 9 20.04 1.93 -19.99
N GLU A 10 20.86 2.91 -19.63
CA GLU A 10 20.55 3.90 -18.59
C GLU A 10 19.40 4.81 -18.98
N THR A 11 19.23 5.06 -20.28
CA THR A 11 18.14 5.87 -20.81
C THR A 11 16.90 5.02 -21.07
N GLU A 12 15.74 5.55 -20.69
CA GLU A 12 14.42 5.06 -21.08
C GLU A 12 13.72 6.05 -22.01
N ARG A 13 12.83 5.53 -22.84
CA ARG A 13 12.04 6.32 -23.79
C ARG A 13 10.57 5.94 -23.69
N ARG A 14 9.70 6.94 -23.82
CA ARG A 14 8.25 6.77 -23.92
C ARG A 14 7.73 7.65 -25.05
N GLU A 15 6.85 7.10 -25.87
CA GLU A 15 6.14 7.87 -26.88
C GLU A 15 4.87 8.50 -26.30
N VAL A 16 4.63 9.77 -26.62
CA VAL A 16 3.41 10.50 -26.27
C VAL A 16 2.99 11.32 -27.49
N LEU A 17 1.82 11.00 -28.05
CA LEU A 17 1.24 11.68 -29.22
C LEU A 17 2.22 11.76 -30.42
N GLY A 18 2.95 10.67 -30.70
CA GLY A 18 3.93 10.60 -31.78
C GLY A 18 5.29 11.28 -31.49
N LEU A 19 5.44 11.93 -30.33
CA LEU A 19 6.71 12.50 -29.87
C LEU A 19 7.41 11.54 -28.91
N GLN A 20 8.75 11.52 -28.94
CA GLN A 20 9.56 10.68 -28.05
C GLN A 20 10.10 11.47 -26.86
N LEU A 21 9.71 11.08 -25.65
CA LEU A 21 10.27 11.57 -24.41
C LEU A 21 11.39 10.64 -23.96
N SER A 22 12.59 11.17 -23.72
CA SER A 22 13.76 10.40 -23.27
C SER A 22 14.29 10.93 -21.95
N GLN A 23 14.62 10.04 -21.02
CA GLN A 23 15.21 10.40 -19.73
C GLN A 23 16.14 9.30 -19.22
N SER A 24 17.01 9.61 -18.26
CA SER A 24 17.71 8.58 -17.48
C SER A 24 16.73 7.87 -16.55
N ARG A 25 16.91 6.57 -16.36
CA ARG A 25 16.11 5.76 -15.43
C ARG A 25 16.34 6.21 -13.98
N ASN A 26 15.33 6.01 -13.14
CA ASN A 26 15.47 6.24 -11.70
C ASN A 26 16.26 5.08 -11.02
N THR A 27 17.57 5.23 -10.95
CA THR A 27 18.51 4.25 -10.37
C THR A 27 18.79 4.45 -8.89
N LEU A 28 18.18 5.45 -8.24
CA LEU A 28 18.43 5.76 -6.83
C LEU A 28 18.17 4.54 -5.94
N ALA A 29 19.21 4.06 -5.26
CA ALA A 29 19.08 2.99 -4.27
C ALA A 29 18.53 3.57 -2.96
N ILE A 30 17.46 2.96 -2.45
CA ILE A 30 16.86 3.33 -1.16
C ILE A 30 17.40 2.37 -0.12
N THR A 31 18.21 2.89 0.78
CA THR A 31 18.89 2.14 1.85
C THR A 31 18.60 2.79 3.21
N PRO A 32 18.82 2.08 4.33
CA PRO A 32 18.76 2.70 5.66
C PRO A 32 19.58 4.00 5.73
N GLN A 33 20.80 3.97 5.18
CA GLN A 33 21.72 5.11 5.15
C GLN A 33 21.14 6.30 4.40
N THR A 34 20.49 6.07 3.25
CA THR A 34 19.87 7.17 2.47
C THR A 34 18.76 7.89 3.23
N LEU A 35 18.14 7.21 4.20
CA LEU A 35 17.03 7.76 5.00
C LEU A 35 17.52 8.37 6.32
N THR A 36 18.54 7.78 6.94
CA THR A 36 19.08 8.26 8.22
C THR A 36 20.04 9.44 8.06
N ALA A 37 20.64 9.62 6.89
CA ALA A 37 21.54 10.75 6.61
C ALA A 37 20.81 12.10 6.47
N ALA A 38 19.47 12.11 6.49
CA ALA A 38 18.68 13.32 6.27
C ALA A 38 18.71 14.30 7.45
N SER A 39 18.86 13.81 8.69
CA SER A 39 18.92 14.64 9.91
C SER A 39 19.33 13.81 11.14
N ASP A 40 19.78 14.49 12.21
CA ASP A 40 20.07 13.84 13.49
C ASP A 40 18.85 13.08 14.06
N ALA A 41 17.65 13.63 13.87
CA ALA A 41 16.41 12.98 14.26
C ALA A 41 16.16 11.68 13.47
N ALA A 42 16.49 11.66 12.18
CA ALA A 42 16.39 10.46 11.36
C ALA A 42 17.44 9.41 11.76
N ALA A 43 18.66 9.85 12.11
CA ALA A 43 19.72 8.99 12.61
C ALA A 43 19.39 8.33 13.96
N ALA A 44 18.58 8.99 14.79
CA ALA A 44 18.15 8.47 16.09
C ALA A 44 16.98 7.46 16.03
N LEU A 45 16.44 7.17 14.83
CA LEU A 45 15.29 6.26 14.70
C LEU A 45 15.65 4.81 15.06
N PRO A 46 14.77 4.08 15.77
CA PRO A 46 14.94 2.64 15.97
C PRO A 46 15.04 1.88 14.65
N ALA A 47 15.87 0.83 14.60
CA ALA A 47 16.09 0.04 13.39
C ALA A 47 14.79 -0.48 12.73
N ALA A 48 13.80 -0.86 13.54
CA ALA A 48 12.49 -1.31 13.05
C ALA A 48 11.71 -0.20 12.32
N HIS A 49 11.85 1.06 12.75
CA HIS A 49 11.22 2.21 12.09
C HIS A 49 11.93 2.52 10.77
N VAL A 50 13.27 2.47 10.76
CA VAL A 50 14.06 2.64 9.54
C VAL A 50 13.70 1.55 8.52
N GLN A 51 13.53 0.29 8.94
CA GLN A 51 13.07 -0.79 8.07
C GLN A 51 11.71 -0.48 7.44
N ASN A 52 10.74 0.02 8.22
CA ASN A 52 9.43 0.41 7.68
C ASN A 52 9.54 1.56 6.67
N LEU A 53 10.41 2.54 6.93
CA LEU A 53 10.66 3.64 6.00
C LEU A 53 11.29 3.15 4.69
N VAL A 54 12.26 2.23 4.74
CA VAL A 54 12.83 1.61 3.52
C VAL A 54 11.73 0.93 2.69
N VAL A 55 10.88 0.12 3.33
CA VAL A 55 9.75 -0.54 2.65
C VAL A 55 8.79 0.47 2.04
N ALA A 56 8.40 1.50 2.80
CA ALA A 56 7.50 2.54 2.32
C ALA A 56 8.08 3.33 1.14
N SER A 57 9.36 3.71 1.22
CA SER A 57 10.04 4.49 0.20
C SER A 57 10.27 3.70 -1.09
N ILE A 58 10.63 2.41 -1.00
CA ILE A 58 10.72 1.54 -2.18
C ILE A 58 9.34 1.39 -2.84
N ALA A 59 8.28 1.14 -2.05
CA ALA A 59 6.93 1.08 -2.58
C ALA A 59 6.51 2.39 -3.25
N ALA A 60 6.80 3.54 -2.63
CA ALA A 60 6.49 4.85 -3.17
C ALA A 60 7.21 5.12 -4.50
N LYS A 61 8.49 4.74 -4.61
CA LYS A 61 9.33 4.90 -5.83
C LYS A 61 8.70 4.24 -7.07
N TYR A 62 8.01 3.13 -6.89
CA TYR A 62 7.40 2.36 -7.98
C TYR A 62 5.87 2.51 -8.06
N THR A 63 5.28 3.40 -7.26
CA THR A 63 3.85 3.71 -7.30
C THR A 63 3.59 4.94 -8.16
N GLN A 64 2.52 4.91 -8.97
CA GLN A 64 2.12 6.05 -9.80
C GLN A 64 1.90 7.31 -8.95
N SER A 65 2.55 8.41 -9.34
CA SER A 65 2.50 9.69 -8.63
C SER A 65 1.14 10.41 -8.77
N ASN A 66 0.71 11.22 -7.79
CA ASN A 66 1.33 11.35 -6.46
C ASN A 66 0.95 10.17 -5.56
N SER A 67 1.92 9.73 -4.75
CA SER A 67 1.79 8.57 -3.86
C SER A 67 2.14 8.88 -2.41
N VAL A 68 1.47 8.20 -1.48
CA VAL A 68 1.74 8.20 -0.03
C VAL A 68 1.63 6.75 0.44
N VAL A 69 2.59 6.30 1.24
CA VAL A 69 2.67 4.92 1.72
C VAL A 69 2.82 4.90 3.24
N TYR A 70 1.91 4.21 3.91
CA TYR A 70 2.02 3.81 5.31
C TYR A 70 2.58 2.39 5.37
N ALA A 71 3.60 2.18 6.21
CA ALA A 71 4.21 0.89 6.44
C ALA A 71 4.34 0.60 7.94
N ALA A 72 4.15 -0.66 8.31
CA ALA A 72 4.32 -1.14 9.67
C ALA A 72 4.73 -2.61 9.64
N ARG A 73 5.52 -3.04 10.62
CA ARG A 73 5.94 -4.45 10.79
C ARG A 73 6.60 -5.05 9.53
N GLY A 74 7.39 -4.26 8.81
CA GLY A 74 8.10 -4.69 7.60
C GLY A 74 7.23 -4.85 6.35
N GLN A 75 5.99 -4.33 6.35
CA GLN A 75 5.07 -4.39 5.21
C GLN A 75 4.34 -3.06 5.00
N THR A 76 3.83 -2.85 3.79
CA THR A 76 2.88 -1.76 3.53
C THR A 76 1.52 -2.08 4.15
N VAL A 77 0.89 -1.09 4.78
CA VAL A 77 -0.44 -1.20 5.38
C VAL A 77 -1.47 -0.26 4.74
N GLY A 78 -1.01 0.77 4.04
CA GLY A 78 -1.86 1.67 3.27
C GLY A 78 -1.08 2.34 2.15
N ILE A 79 -1.63 2.35 0.94
CA ILE A 79 -0.99 2.98 -0.24
C ILE A 79 -2.02 3.84 -0.97
N GLY A 80 -1.72 5.12 -1.12
CA GLY A 80 -2.37 6.02 -2.05
C GLY A 80 -1.55 6.16 -3.33
N ALA A 81 -2.21 6.12 -4.48
CA ALA A 81 -1.58 6.15 -5.80
C ALA A 81 -2.40 7.02 -6.77
N GLY A 82 -1.73 7.69 -7.69
CA GLY A 82 -2.37 8.45 -8.78
C GLY A 82 -3.22 9.64 -8.32
N GLN A 83 -3.03 10.12 -7.09
CA GLN A 83 -3.82 11.22 -6.55
C GLN A 83 -3.23 12.56 -7.01
N GLN A 84 -4.09 13.56 -7.20
CA GLN A 84 -3.66 14.92 -7.59
C GLN A 84 -3.30 15.76 -6.37
N SER A 85 -4.11 15.71 -5.30
CA SER A 85 -3.87 16.42 -4.04
C SER A 85 -3.05 15.57 -3.07
N ARG A 86 -1.99 16.18 -2.48
CA ARG A 86 -1.16 15.53 -1.48
C ARG A 86 -1.97 15.13 -0.24
N ILE A 87 -2.83 16.03 0.25
CA ILE A 87 -3.67 15.78 1.43
C ILE A 87 -4.68 14.67 1.14
N HIS A 88 -5.28 14.64 -0.05
CA HIS A 88 -6.21 13.56 -0.42
C HIS A 88 -5.50 12.22 -0.53
N CYS A 89 -4.27 12.21 -1.08
CA CYS A 89 -3.44 11.01 -1.10
C CYS A 89 -3.13 10.49 0.31
N THR A 90 -2.80 11.39 1.24
CA THR A 90 -2.56 11.04 2.64
C THR A 90 -3.80 10.44 3.30
N ARG A 91 -4.98 11.06 3.12
CA ARG A 91 -6.25 10.55 3.65
C ARG A 91 -6.55 9.16 3.10
N LEU A 92 -6.52 8.99 1.77
CA LEU A 92 -6.81 7.70 1.13
C LEU A 92 -5.85 6.60 1.57
N ALA A 93 -4.55 6.91 1.69
CA ALA A 93 -3.56 5.94 2.19
C ALA A 93 -3.78 5.62 3.67
N GLY A 94 -4.16 6.62 4.47
CA GLY A 94 -4.51 6.50 5.88
C GLY A 94 -5.74 5.63 6.11
N ASP A 95 -6.83 5.88 5.38
CA ASP A 95 -8.07 5.09 5.47
C ASP A 95 -7.79 3.60 5.20
N LYS A 96 -6.93 3.29 4.22
CA LYS A 96 -6.49 1.90 3.97
C LYS A 96 -5.72 1.31 5.15
N ALA A 97 -4.86 2.09 5.79
CA ALA A 97 -4.13 1.66 6.99
C ALA A 97 -5.08 1.44 8.18
N ASP A 98 -6.10 2.28 8.33
CA ASP A 98 -7.14 2.13 9.35
C ASP A 98 -7.96 0.87 9.14
N LEU A 99 -8.42 0.60 7.91
CA LEU A 99 -9.10 -0.65 7.56
C LEU A 99 -8.20 -1.86 7.82
N TRP A 100 -6.93 -1.80 7.44
CA TRP A 100 -5.95 -2.85 7.77
C TRP A 100 -5.87 -3.07 9.28
N ARG A 101 -5.85 -2.01 10.09
CA ARG A 101 -5.80 -2.10 11.55
C ARG A 101 -7.10 -2.69 12.12
N LEU A 102 -8.26 -2.29 11.62
CA LEU A 102 -9.59 -2.76 12.06
C LEU A 102 -9.81 -4.25 11.80
N ARG A 103 -9.17 -4.83 10.77
CA ARG A 103 -9.19 -6.29 10.54
C ARG A 103 -8.55 -7.09 11.68
N HIS A 104 -7.68 -6.44 12.47
CA HIS A 104 -7.04 -7.05 13.64
C HIS A 104 -7.82 -6.82 14.94
N HIS A 105 -8.92 -6.05 14.91
CA HIS A 105 -9.74 -5.80 16.09
C HIS A 105 -10.33 -7.13 16.61
N PRO A 106 -10.40 -7.34 17.94
CA PRO A 106 -10.91 -8.60 18.51
C PRO A 106 -12.28 -9.01 17.97
N ARG A 107 -13.20 -8.04 17.79
CA ARG A 107 -14.53 -8.29 17.19
C ARG A 107 -14.44 -8.82 15.75
N THR A 108 -13.60 -8.22 14.91
CA THR A 108 -13.42 -8.67 13.52
C THR A 108 -12.77 -10.05 13.45
N ARG A 109 -11.79 -10.33 14.33
CA ARG A 109 -11.17 -11.66 14.41
C ARG A 109 -12.16 -12.73 14.87
N ALA A 110 -13.07 -12.38 15.78
CA ALA A 110 -14.12 -13.28 16.25
C ALA A 110 -15.13 -13.66 15.14
N LEU A 111 -15.31 -12.84 14.09
CA LEU A 111 -16.18 -13.21 12.96
C LEU A 111 -15.78 -14.55 12.33
N SER A 112 -14.49 -14.92 12.38
CA SER A 112 -14.01 -16.20 11.87
C SER A 112 -14.71 -17.43 12.48
N THR A 113 -15.20 -17.34 13.72
CA THR A 113 -15.93 -18.42 14.41
C THR A 113 -17.41 -18.46 14.07
N HIS A 114 -17.96 -17.41 13.45
CA HIS A 114 -19.37 -17.28 13.12
C HIS A 114 -19.69 -17.67 11.67
N PHE A 115 -18.68 -17.86 10.82
CA PHE A 115 -18.90 -18.36 9.46
C PHE A 115 -19.29 -19.85 9.45
N LYS A 116 -20.22 -20.21 8.57
CA LYS A 116 -20.53 -21.62 8.29
C LYS A 116 -19.25 -22.34 7.84
N ARG A 117 -19.10 -23.61 8.22
CA ARG A 117 -17.92 -24.43 7.86
C ARG A 117 -17.70 -24.51 6.35
N THR A 118 -18.77 -24.43 5.56
CA THR A 118 -18.76 -24.51 4.10
C THR A 118 -18.38 -23.20 3.39
N THR A 119 -18.36 -22.06 4.10
CA THR A 119 -18.06 -20.74 3.49
C THR A 119 -16.61 -20.68 3.01
N LYS A 120 -16.41 -20.27 1.75
CA LYS A 120 -15.09 -20.20 1.10
C LYS A 120 -14.24 -19.07 1.67
N ARG A 121 -12.92 -19.21 1.56
CA ARG A 121 -11.96 -18.19 2.06
C ARG A 121 -12.20 -16.80 1.46
N ALA A 122 -12.51 -16.72 0.16
CA ALA A 122 -12.76 -15.45 -0.52
C ALA A 122 -14.01 -14.74 0.01
N GLU A 123 -15.11 -15.49 0.21
CA GLU A 123 -16.36 -14.97 0.79
C GLU A 123 -16.14 -14.42 2.21
N ARG A 124 -15.38 -15.14 3.05
CA ARG A 124 -15.04 -14.67 4.39
C ARG A 124 -14.21 -13.38 4.36
N ALA A 125 -13.26 -13.28 3.44
CA ALA A 125 -12.42 -12.08 3.30
C ALA A 125 -13.28 -10.87 2.88
N ASN A 126 -14.16 -11.03 1.90
CA ASN A 126 -15.06 -9.97 1.45
C ASN A 126 -16.02 -9.53 2.56
N ALA A 127 -16.59 -10.47 3.32
CA ALA A 127 -17.47 -10.16 4.44
C ALA A 127 -16.75 -9.40 5.56
N ILE A 128 -15.51 -9.77 5.88
CA ILE A 128 -14.67 -9.04 6.84
C ILE A 128 -14.40 -7.62 6.33
N ASP A 129 -14.07 -7.48 5.05
CA ASP A 129 -13.76 -6.18 4.44
C ASP A 129 -14.99 -5.26 4.46
N ALA A 130 -16.18 -5.77 4.09
CA ALA A 130 -17.45 -5.03 4.18
C ALA A 130 -17.79 -4.63 5.63
N PHE A 131 -17.57 -5.53 6.60
CA PHE A 131 -17.78 -5.24 8.02
C PHE A 131 -16.89 -4.11 8.52
N VAL A 132 -15.58 -4.12 8.20
CA VAL A 132 -14.66 -3.08 8.68
C VAL A 132 -14.81 -1.76 7.92
N SER A 133 -15.27 -1.79 6.67
CA SER A 133 -15.52 -0.58 5.88
C SER A 133 -16.88 0.04 6.13
N GLY A 134 -17.76 -0.61 6.91
CA GLY A 134 -19.15 -0.18 7.08
C GLY A 134 -19.96 -0.27 5.79
N ALA A 135 -19.52 -1.06 4.81
CA ALA A 135 -20.21 -1.28 3.54
C ALA A 135 -21.02 -2.59 3.56
N LEU A 136 -21.52 -2.96 4.74
CA LEU A 136 -22.55 -3.98 4.83
C LEU A 136 -23.77 -3.40 4.14
N ASP A 137 -24.26 -4.13 3.14
CA ASP A 137 -25.52 -3.77 2.50
C ASP A 137 -26.63 -3.79 3.57
N ASP A 138 -27.39 -2.71 3.69
CA ASP A 138 -28.58 -2.66 4.56
C ASP A 138 -29.71 -3.54 4.00
N GLY A 139 -29.52 -4.12 2.81
CA GLY A 139 -30.44 -4.99 2.09
C GLY A 139 -30.72 -6.33 2.77
N VAL A 140 -31.61 -6.30 3.77
CA VAL A 140 -32.74 -7.25 3.72
C VAL A 140 -33.54 -6.87 2.47
N ALA A 141 -33.20 -7.45 1.33
CA ALA A 141 -34.24 -7.72 0.35
C ALA A 141 -35.16 -8.74 1.04
N ASP A 142 -36.34 -8.28 1.46
CA ASP A 142 -37.40 -9.20 1.82
C ASP A 142 -37.56 -10.17 0.64
N PRO A 143 -37.64 -11.50 0.87
CA PRO A 143 -37.80 -12.47 -0.19
C PRO A 143 -39.20 -12.46 -0.82
N GLU A 144 -39.89 -11.32 -0.83
CA GLU A 144 -41.20 -11.10 -1.44
C GLU A 144 -41.24 -9.75 -2.19
N ASP A 145 -40.66 -9.74 -3.39
CA ASP A 145 -41.10 -8.93 -4.56
C ASP A 145 -40.82 -9.73 -5.85
#